data_AF-K2S8D6-F1
#
_entry.id   AF-K2S8D6-F1
#
_cell.length_a   1.000
_cell.length_b   1.000
_cell.length_c   1.000
_cell.angle_alpha   90.00
_cell.angle_beta   90.00
_cell.angle_gamma   90.00
#
_symmetry.space_group_name_H-M   'P 1'
#
loop_
_entity.id
_entity.type
_entity.pdbx_description
1 polymer ?
#
loop_
_entity_poly.entity_id
_entity_poly.type
_entity_poly.pdbx_seq_one_letter_code
_entity_poly.pdbx_strand_id
1 'polypeptide(L)'
;MLQDDESDDEDAMQDGQQIDILRYQDTLGEMQSGLHAAVQGGSEEIVWLLLLLASKLDYSQFPQEVFEAAKRFGVEREDQSGKEDIRTLRDAQGRTAEALAAELGGVWAGWPGTGRLGV
;
A
#
# COMPACT_ATOMS: atom_id res chain seq x y z
N MET A 1 -3.50 -61.17 5.52
CA MET A 1 -2.85 -59.98 4.97
C MET A 1 -3.79 -58.83 5.28
N LEU A 2 -3.45 -58.03 6.30
CA LEU A 2 -4.16 -56.79 6.59
C LEU A 2 -3.56 -55.77 5.61
N GLN A 3 -4.40 -55.22 4.72
CA GLN A 3 -4.04 -54.06 3.91
C GLN A 3 -4.32 -52.85 4.80
N ASP A 4 -3.25 -52.25 5.29
CA ASP A 4 -3.31 -50.98 6.01
C ASP A 4 -3.65 -49.88 4.99
N ASP A 5 -4.78 -49.24 5.26
CA ASP A 5 -5.33 -48.06 4.59
C ASP A 5 -4.49 -46.84 5.01
N GLU A 6 -3.33 -46.62 4.37
CA GLU A 6 -2.61 -45.35 4.51
C GLU A 6 -3.31 -44.30 3.63
N SER A 7 -4.24 -43.61 4.27
CA SER A 7 -4.83 -42.37 3.79
C SER A 7 -3.78 -41.26 3.91
N ASP A 8 -3.05 -41.01 2.83
CA ASP A 8 -2.28 -39.77 2.60
C ASP A 8 -3.27 -38.60 2.40
N ASP A 9 -4.00 -38.24 3.46
CA ASP A 9 -4.54 -36.89 3.61
C ASP A 9 -3.41 -36.02 4.18
N GLU A 10 -2.35 -35.83 3.38
CA GLU A 10 -1.35 -34.79 3.62
C GLU A 10 -2.04 -33.44 3.46
N ASP A 11 -2.53 -32.93 4.59
CA ASP A 11 -2.64 -31.52 4.94
C ASP A 11 -2.70 -30.58 3.72
N ALA A 12 -3.88 -30.55 3.09
CA ALA A 12 -4.30 -29.38 2.35
C ALA A 12 -4.47 -28.24 3.37
N MET A 13 -3.35 -27.70 3.86
CA MET A 13 -3.30 -26.43 4.53
C MET A 13 -3.99 -25.47 3.58
N GLN A 14 -5.20 -25.07 3.94
CA GLN A 14 -5.89 -23.99 3.26
C GLN A 14 -4.90 -22.83 3.28
N ASP A 15 -4.31 -22.55 2.13
CA ASP A 15 -3.42 -21.42 1.91
C ASP A 15 -4.22 -20.20 2.34
N GLY A 16 -3.99 -19.76 3.58
CA GLY A 16 -4.72 -18.68 4.19
C GLY A 16 -4.54 -17.48 3.27
N GLN A 17 -5.65 -16.94 2.78
CA GLN A 17 -5.65 -15.92 1.74
C GLN A 17 -4.57 -14.87 2.03
N GLN A 18 -3.52 -14.82 1.20
CA GLN A 18 -2.37 -13.95 1.42
C GLN A 18 -2.87 -12.50 1.51
N ILE A 19 -2.79 -11.92 2.71
CA ILE A 19 -3.28 -10.56 2.94
C ILE A 19 -2.22 -9.58 2.42
N ASP A 20 -2.59 -8.78 1.42
CA ASP A 20 -1.78 -7.65 0.97
C ASP A 20 -1.90 -6.50 1.98
N ILE A 21 -1.00 -6.50 2.97
CA ILE A 21 -0.99 -5.52 4.06
C ILE A 21 -0.82 -4.08 3.57
N LEU A 22 -0.15 -3.87 2.42
CA LEU A 22 0.11 -2.54 1.89
C LEU A 22 -1.15 -1.89 1.34
N ARG A 23 -2.11 -2.70 0.88
CA ARG A 23 -3.40 -2.26 0.33
C ARG A 23 -4.56 -2.50 1.26
N TYR A 24 -4.28 -2.98 2.46
CA TYR A 24 -5.30 -3.20 3.47
C TYR A 24 -6.06 -1.90 3.76
N GLN A 25 -7.39 -2.03 3.81
CA GLN A 25 -8.30 -0.96 4.23
C GLN A 25 -8.91 -1.36 5.57
N ASP A 26 -8.77 -0.47 6.56
CA ASP A 26 -9.25 -0.74 7.91
C ASP A 26 -10.78 -0.70 7.96
N THR A 27 -11.41 -1.87 8.06
CA THR A 27 -12.87 -2.01 8.13
C THR A 27 -13.45 -1.46 9.43
N LEU A 28 -12.64 -1.26 10.47
CA LEU A 28 -13.03 -0.63 11.73
C LEU A 28 -12.73 0.88 11.73
N GLY A 29 -11.79 1.33 10.90
CA GLY A 29 -11.31 2.70 10.79
C GLY A 29 -11.72 3.39 9.49
N GLU A 30 -13.02 3.43 9.19
CA GLU A 30 -13.58 4.18 8.05
C GLU A 30 -12.98 3.77 6.69
N MET A 31 -12.60 2.50 6.51
CA MET A 31 -11.97 1.98 5.29
C MET A 31 -10.69 2.72 4.88
N GLN A 32 -10.02 3.41 5.82
CA GLN A 32 -8.76 4.08 5.53
C GLN A 32 -7.68 3.08 5.18
N SER A 33 -6.95 3.34 4.09
CA SER A 33 -5.72 2.62 3.78
C SER A 33 -4.53 3.21 4.54
N GLY A 34 -3.39 2.52 4.55
CA GLY A 34 -2.15 3.05 5.10
C GLY A 34 -1.76 4.41 4.52
N LEU A 35 -2.07 4.66 3.24
CA LEU A 35 -1.80 5.95 2.60
C LEU A 35 -2.70 7.08 3.13
N HIS A 36 -3.97 6.79 3.45
CA HIS A 36 -4.85 7.76 4.11
C HIS A 36 -4.33 8.12 5.50
N ALA A 37 -3.94 7.12 6.28
CA ALA A 37 -3.39 7.32 7.62
C ALA A 37 -2.10 8.15 7.58
N ALA A 38 -1.21 7.89 6.62
CA ALA A 38 0.03 8.66 6.44
C ALA A 38 -0.23 10.14 6.07
N VAL A 39 -1.19 10.37 5.16
CA VAL A 39 -1.64 11.72 4.80
C VAL A 39 -2.27 12.44 6.00
N GLN A 40 -3.17 11.77 6.73
CA GLN A 40 -3.79 12.34 7.92
C GLN A 40 -2.78 12.65 9.02
N GLY A 41 -1.74 11.82 9.16
CA GLY A 41 -0.66 12.00 10.12
C GLY A 41 0.40 13.04 9.72
N GLY A 42 0.34 13.62 8.52
CA GLY A 42 1.31 14.63 8.08
C GLY A 42 2.71 14.07 7.79
N SER A 43 2.87 12.77 7.56
CA SER A 43 4.18 12.12 7.42
C SER A 43 4.56 11.88 5.97
N GLU A 44 5.31 12.83 5.38
CA GLU A 44 5.80 12.73 4.00
C GLU A 44 6.68 11.49 3.79
N GLU A 45 7.49 11.13 4.78
CA GLU A 45 8.38 9.96 4.71
C GLU A 45 7.59 8.65 4.55
N ILE A 46 6.51 8.49 5.33
CA ILE A 46 5.67 7.29 5.26
C ILE A 46 4.85 7.29 3.97
N VAL A 47 4.38 8.46 3.51
CA VAL A 47 3.74 8.58 2.19
C VAL A 47 4.68 8.11 1.09
N TRP A 48 5.92 8.61 1.06
CA TRP A 48 6.91 8.20 0.05
C TRP A 48 7.24 6.70 0.11
N LEU A 49 7.37 6.14 1.32
CA LEU A 49 7.61 4.71 1.50
C LEU A 49 6.46 3.87 0.93
N LEU A 50 5.22 4.21 1.27
CA LEU A 50 4.04 3.50 0.79
C LEU A 50 3.88 3.62 -0.72
N LEU A 51 4.15 4.81 -1.28
CA LEU A 51 4.16 5.01 -2.73
C LEU A 51 5.25 4.15 -3.40
N LEU A 52 6.44 4.07 -2.83
CA LEU A 52 7.52 3.24 -3.37
C LEU A 52 7.10 1.76 -3.38
N LEU A 53 6.46 1.28 -2.33
CA LEU A 53 6.16 -0.15 -2.17
C LEU A 53 4.88 -0.62 -2.88
N ALA A 54 3.88 0.24 -3.02
CA ALA A 54 2.52 -0.19 -3.37
C ALA A 54 1.81 0.64 -4.45
N SER A 55 2.50 1.63 -5.05
CA SER A 55 1.93 2.40 -6.18
C SER A 55 2.53 1.97 -7.51
N LYS A 56 1.96 2.45 -8.61
CA LYS A 56 2.55 2.43 -9.96
C LYS A 56 3.17 3.78 -10.35
N LEU A 57 3.48 4.64 -9.37
CA LEU A 57 4.11 5.94 -9.60
C LEU A 57 5.47 5.77 -10.30
N ASP A 58 5.75 6.66 -11.26
CA ASP A 58 7.01 6.64 -12.00
C ASP A 58 8.20 6.98 -11.10
N TYR A 59 9.33 6.28 -11.26
CA TYR A 59 10.51 6.48 -10.41
C TYR A 59 11.09 7.91 -10.48
N SER A 60 10.89 8.63 -11.58
CA SER A 60 11.33 10.03 -11.73
C SER A 60 10.60 11.01 -10.81
N GLN A 61 9.46 10.61 -10.23
CA GLN A 61 8.70 11.44 -9.29
C GLN A 61 9.21 11.35 -7.86
N PHE A 62 10.04 10.36 -7.55
CA PHE A 62 10.55 10.12 -6.21
C PHE A 62 11.81 10.97 -5.94
N PRO A 63 11.89 11.65 -4.78
CA PRO A 63 13.13 12.26 -4.32
C PRO A 63 14.25 11.22 -4.20
N GLN A 64 15.49 11.63 -4.47
CA GLN A 64 16.67 10.75 -4.41
C GLN A 64 16.83 10.14 -3.01
N GLU A 65 16.50 10.91 -1.98
CA GLU A 65 16.59 10.54 -0.57
C GLU A 65 15.72 9.31 -0.23
N VAL A 66 14.60 9.12 -0.94
CA VAL A 66 13.72 7.97 -0.74
C VAL A 66 14.44 6.67 -1.15
N PHE A 67 15.16 6.68 -2.27
CA PHE A 67 15.94 5.52 -2.72
C PHE A 67 17.14 5.25 -1.81
N GLU A 68 17.80 6.30 -1.31
CA GLU A 68 18.88 6.13 -0.34
C GLU A 68 18.40 5.50 0.95
N ALA A 69 17.23 5.94 1.46
CA ALA A 69 16.60 5.34 2.62
C ALA A 69 16.21 3.89 2.37
N ALA A 70 15.51 3.59 1.26
CA ALA A 70 15.10 2.24 0.91
C ALA A 70 16.29 1.28 0.84
N LYS A 71 17.39 1.70 0.20
CA LYS A 71 18.64 0.93 0.13
C LYS A 71 19.24 0.63 1.50
N ARG A 72 19.22 1.60 2.44
CA ARG A 72 19.73 1.40 3.80
C ARG A 72 18.93 0.36 4.58
N PHE A 73 17.63 0.26 4.32
CA PHE A 73 16.75 -0.71 4.96
C PHE A 73 16.61 -2.03 4.19
N GLY A 74 17.30 -2.19 3.06
CA GLY A 74 17.17 -3.38 2.20
C GLY A 74 15.78 -3.52 1.58
N VAL A 75 15.08 -2.41 1.40
CA VAL A 75 13.74 -2.35 0.82
C VAL A 75 13.87 -2.10 -0.67
N GLU A 76 13.21 -2.94 -1.46
CA GLU A 76 13.11 -2.80 -2.92
C GLU A 76 11.65 -2.80 -3.33
N ARG A 77 11.33 -2.08 -4.42
CA ARG A 77 9.98 -2.07 -4.98
C ARG A 77 9.72 -3.37 -5.74
N GLU A 78 8.72 -4.12 -5.29
CA GLU A 78 8.24 -5.30 -5.99
C GLU A 78 7.55 -4.94 -7.32
N ASP A 79 7.38 -5.93 -8.20
CA ASP A 79 6.49 -5.79 -9.35
C ASP A 79 5.04 -5.50 -8.89
N GLN A 80 4.47 -4.44 -9.46
CA GLN A 80 3.12 -3.95 -9.17
C GLN A 80 2.14 -4.27 -10.30
N SER A 81 2.58 -5.02 -11.32
CA SER A 81 1.75 -5.49 -12.42
C SER A 81 0.62 -6.37 -11.89
N GLY A 82 -0.61 -6.14 -12.36
CA GLY A 82 -1.79 -6.87 -11.89
C GLY A 82 -2.31 -6.47 -10.50
N LYS A 83 -1.54 -5.72 -9.69
CA LYS A 83 -1.97 -5.20 -8.39
C LYS A 83 -2.74 -3.89 -8.56
N GLU A 84 -3.68 -3.60 -7.65
CA GLU A 84 -4.31 -2.29 -7.55
C GLU A 84 -3.27 -1.22 -7.16
N ASP A 85 -3.44 0.03 -7.57
CA ASP A 85 -2.54 1.09 -7.14
C ASP A 85 -3.04 1.63 -5.79
N ILE A 86 -2.18 1.69 -4.77
CA ILE A 86 -2.59 2.21 -3.45
C ILE A 86 -3.20 3.63 -3.52
N ARG A 87 -2.85 4.42 -4.54
CA ARG A 87 -3.38 5.77 -4.80
C ARG A 87 -4.87 5.79 -5.21
N THR A 88 -5.40 4.67 -5.70
CA THR A 88 -6.82 4.56 -6.13
C THR A 88 -7.76 4.14 -5.01
N LEU A 89 -7.23 3.65 -3.88
CA LEU A 89 -8.03 3.22 -2.74
C LEU A 89 -8.84 4.38 -2.17
N ARG A 90 -10.05 4.07 -1.70
CA ARG A 90 -11.01 5.06 -1.20
C ARG A 90 -11.44 4.74 0.23
N ASP A 91 -11.45 5.75 1.09
CA ASP A 91 -12.05 5.66 2.42
C ASP A 91 -13.58 5.47 2.34
N ALA A 92 -14.23 5.32 3.50
CA ALA A 92 -15.68 5.10 3.62
C ALA A 92 -16.51 6.30 3.11
N GLN A 93 -15.90 7.48 3.00
CA GLN A 93 -16.52 8.67 2.41
C GLN A 93 -16.28 8.75 0.89
N GLY A 94 -15.61 7.76 0.29
CA GLY A 94 -15.30 7.70 -1.12
C GLY A 94 -14.11 8.57 -1.53
N ARG A 95 -13.36 9.16 -0.58
CA ARG A 95 -12.20 10.01 -0.84
C ARG A 95 -10.96 9.16 -1.05
N THR A 96 -10.09 9.60 -1.96
CA THR A 96 -8.72 9.06 -2.07
C THR A 96 -7.79 9.80 -1.11
N ALA A 97 -6.58 9.28 -0.94
CA ALA A 97 -5.53 9.98 -0.19
C ALA A 97 -5.21 11.37 -0.77
N GLU A 98 -5.31 11.55 -2.09
CA GLU A 98 -5.15 12.87 -2.72
C GLU A 98 -6.27 13.83 -2.32
N ALA A 99 -7.53 13.37 -2.36
CA ALA A 99 -8.66 14.20 -1.95
C ALA A 99 -8.52 14.62 -0.48
N LEU A 100 -8.12 13.70 0.39
CA LEU A 100 -7.83 13.99 1.79
C LEU A 100 -6.67 14.99 1.94
N ALA A 101 -5.59 14.84 1.17
CA ALA A 101 -4.46 15.76 1.18
C ALA A 101 -4.85 17.18 0.75
N ALA A 102 -5.74 17.30 -0.24
CA ALA A 102 -6.29 18.57 -0.70
C ALA A 102 -7.14 19.27 0.37
N GLU A 103 -7.91 18.51 1.14
CA GLU A 103 -8.72 19.04 2.26
C GLU A 103 -7.85 19.52 3.43
N LEU A 104 -6.79 18.78 3.76
CA LEU A 104 -5.92 19.08 4.91
C LEU A 104 -4.94 20.24 4.64
N GLY A 105 -4.39 20.32 3.42
CA GLY A 105 -3.36 21.31 3.08
C GLY A 105 -2.07 21.16 3.91
N GLY A 106 -1.46 22.29 4.28
CA GLY A 106 -0.25 22.31 5.11
C GLY A 106 0.97 21.71 4.40
N VAL A 107 1.56 20.66 4.97
CA VAL A 107 2.68 19.92 4.35
C VAL A 107 2.31 19.31 2.99
N TRP A 108 1.01 19.09 2.75
CA TRP A 108 0.48 18.59 1.49
C TRP A 108 0.24 19.67 0.44
N ALA A 109 0.49 20.94 0.77
CA ALA A 109 0.35 22.02 -0.19
C ALA A 109 1.23 21.75 -1.43
N GLY A 110 0.61 21.74 -2.61
CA GLY A 110 1.29 21.48 -3.88
C GLY A 110 1.47 20.00 -4.23
N TRP A 111 0.96 19.06 -3.42
CA TRP A 111 0.91 17.64 -3.79
C TRP A 111 -0.29 17.28 -4.67
N PRO A 112 -1.53 17.73 -4.39
CA PRO A 112 -2.69 17.41 -5.23
C PRO A 112 -2.50 17.87 -6.67
N GLY A 113 -2.89 17.03 -7.63
CA GLY A 113 -2.79 17.30 -9.06
C GLY A 113 -1.41 17.06 -9.67
N THR A 114 -0.41 16.65 -8.88
CA THR A 114 0.92 16.26 -9.39
C THR A 114 0.99 14.82 -9.88
N GLY A 115 -0.04 14.02 -9.60
CA GLY A 115 -0.04 12.57 -9.81
C GLY A 115 0.73 11.77 -8.75
N ARG A 116 1.27 12.41 -7.70
CA ARG A 116 1.95 11.69 -6.60
C ARG A 116 0.98 10.88 -5.74
N LEU A 117 -0.15 11.49 -5.36
CA LEU A 117 -1.18 10.86 -4.53
C LEU A 117 -2.40 10.39 -5.31
N GLY A 118 -2.63 10.95 -6.50
CA GLY A 118 -3.70 10.57 -7.42
C GLY A 118 -3.19 9.79 -8.63
N VAL A 119 -4.12 9.19 -9.38
CA VAL A 119 -3.89 8.53 -10.69
C VAL A 119 -4.54 9.34 -11.79
#